data_AF-A0A401LGQ7-F1
#
_entry.id   AF-A0A401LGQ7-F1
#
_cell.length_a   1.000
_cell.length_b   1.000
_cell.length_c   1.000
_cell.angle_alpha   90.00
_cell.angle_beta   90.00
_cell.angle_gamma   90.00
#
_symmetry.space_group_name_H-M   'P 1'
#
loop_
_entity.id
_entity.type
_entity.pdbx_description
1 polymer ?
#
loop_
_entity_poly.entity_id
_entity_poly.type
_entity_poly.pdbx_seq_one_letter_code
_entity_poly.pdbx_strand_id
1 'polypeptide(L)'
;MKKQRKWAVGILLCIVAVVLAIWVGAAKDEKDGDRESLYENVDYGLGFWMPQGYTENPFYISDMETVGNGLMVGFFAPEADMQIFSFWYLDKAYWENEVKESYSGMYRQVYADEERVLLCVFVTDVQYDPENREKKKEYEKLHDLQDEMCDSYYFFEVPERGEPVGKMPQFDIPEGDAHITVAVAVHDGKGYALTKEEYLFLENGGDVEEMLKEREK
;
A
#
# COMPACT_ATOMS: atom_id res chain seq x y z
N MET A 1 55.26 -12.89 -9.36
CA MET A 1 54.55 -11.70 -8.79
C MET A 1 53.37 -11.16 -9.61
N LYS A 2 53.19 -11.46 -10.91
CA LYS A 2 52.05 -10.92 -11.71
C LYS A 2 50.66 -11.53 -11.40
N LYS A 3 50.59 -12.76 -10.86
CA LYS A 3 49.32 -13.48 -10.64
C LYS A 3 48.57 -13.01 -9.38
N GLN A 4 49.29 -12.68 -8.30
CA GLN A 4 48.67 -12.18 -7.07
C GLN A 4 48.10 -10.75 -7.19
N ARG A 5 48.72 -9.89 -8.01
CA ARG A 5 48.21 -8.53 -8.27
C ARG A 5 46.82 -8.51 -8.89
N LYS A 6 46.48 -9.49 -9.74
CA LYS A 6 45.15 -9.57 -10.37
C LYS A 6 44.04 -9.97 -9.37
N TRP A 7 44.37 -10.87 -8.44
CA TRP A 7 43.44 -11.32 -7.40
C TRP A 7 43.17 -10.22 -6.38
N ALA A 8 44.22 -9.50 -5.97
CA ALA A 8 44.09 -8.36 -5.06
C ALA A 8 43.23 -7.22 -5.64
N VAL A 9 43.36 -6.94 -6.95
CA VAL A 9 42.53 -5.93 -7.63
C VAL A 9 41.07 -6.36 -7.74
N GLY A 10 40.81 -7.64 -8.02
CA GLY A 10 39.43 -8.17 -8.06
C GLY A 10 38.72 -8.06 -6.72
N ILE A 11 39.40 -8.43 -5.63
CA ILE A 11 38.85 -8.33 -4.27
C ILE A 11 38.60 -6.88 -3.89
N LEU A 12 39.52 -5.96 -4.22
CA LEU A 12 39.37 -4.54 -3.94
C LEU A 12 38.14 -3.95 -4.65
N LEU A 13 37.90 -4.32 -5.91
CA LEU A 13 36.72 -3.86 -6.67
C LEU A 13 35.41 -4.39 -6.08
N CYS A 14 35.38 -5.64 -5.61
CA CYS A 14 34.20 -6.18 -4.92
C CYS A 14 33.92 -5.45 -3.61
N ILE A 15 34.94 -5.13 -2.81
CA ILE A 15 34.77 -4.38 -1.56
C ILE A 15 34.23 -2.97 -1.85
N VAL A 16 34.77 -2.28 -2.85
CA VAL A 16 34.28 -0.94 -3.25
C VAL A 16 32.83 -1.00 -3.72
N ALA A 17 32.44 -2.02 -4.49
CA ALA A 17 31.05 -2.20 -4.92
C ALA A 17 30.08 -2.46 -3.75
N VAL A 18 30.50 -3.28 -2.78
CA VAL A 18 29.69 -3.55 -1.57
C VAL A 18 29.57 -2.29 -0.70
N VAL A 19 30.66 -1.55 -0.51
CA VAL A 19 30.65 -0.29 0.25
C VAL A 19 29.77 0.75 -0.43
N LEU A 20 29.82 0.87 -1.76
CA LEU A 20 28.94 1.77 -2.52
C LEU A 20 27.47 1.35 -2.41
N ALA A 21 27.16 0.05 -2.49
CA ALA A 21 25.79 -0.43 -2.33
C ALA A 21 25.24 -0.16 -0.92
N ILE A 22 26.05 -0.35 0.12
CA ILE A 22 25.67 -0.04 1.51
C ILE A 22 25.47 1.47 1.70
N TRP A 23 26.34 2.30 1.11
CA TRP A 23 26.25 3.76 1.24
C TRP A 23 25.05 4.33 0.47
N VAL A 24 24.72 3.77 -0.70
CA VAL A 24 23.50 4.10 -1.45
C VAL A 24 22.25 3.67 -0.69
N GLY A 25 22.26 2.50 -0.03
CA GLY A 25 21.16 2.06 0.84
C GLY A 25 20.96 3.01 2.04
N ALA A 26 22.03 3.30 2.78
CA ALA A 26 21.97 4.18 3.94
C ALA A 26 21.60 5.64 3.60
N ALA A 27 22.05 6.16 2.47
CA ALA A 27 21.67 7.51 2.01
C ALA A 27 20.23 7.60 1.50
N LYS A 28 19.61 6.46 1.14
CA LYS A 28 18.19 6.37 0.82
C LYS A 28 17.38 6.42 2.13
N ASP A 29 17.80 5.65 3.14
CA ASP A 29 17.16 5.62 4.47
C ASP A 29 17.23 6.97 5.21
N GLU A 30 18.35 7.70 5.12
CA GLU A 30 18.55 8.98 5.83
C GLU A 30 17.74 10.15 5.23
N LYS A 31 17.26 10.02 3.98
CA LYS A 31 16.43 11.05 3.32
C LYS A 31 14.92 10.84 3.48
N ASP A 32 14.48 9.62 3.77
CA ASP A 32 13.06 9.30 3.85
C ASP A 32 12.49 9.43 5.29
N GLY A 33 13.33 9.43 6.32
CA GLY A 33 12.90 9.50 7.74
C GLY A 33 12.19 10.79 8.19
N ASP A 34 12.30 11.89 7.42
CA ASP A 34 11.63 13.18 7.69
C ASP A 34 10.51 13.50 6.67
N ARG A 35 10.24 12.59 5.72
CA ARG A 35 9.21 12.83 4.69
C ARG A 35 7.83 12.52 5.25
N GLU A 36 6.88 13.39 4.98
CA GLU A 36 5.48 13.10 5.29
C GLU A 36 4.97 11.94 4.43
N SER A 37 4.11 11.12 5.00
CA SER A 37 3.41 10.08 4.25
C SER A 37 2.45 10.73 3.25
N LEU A 38 2.49 10.25 2.01
CA LEU A 38 1.51 10.61 0.98
C LEU A 38 0.23 9.79 1.12
N TYR A 39 0.40 8.50 1.41
CA TYR A 39 -0.67 7.51 1.42
C TYR A 39 -0.21 6.27 2.19
N GLU A 40 -1.13 5.67 2.94
CA GLU A 40 -0.94 4.38 3.60
C GLU A 40 -2.19 3.50 3.42
N ASN A 41 -1.97 2.24 3.06
CA ASN A 41 -2.97 1.20 3.11
C ASN A 41 -2.70 0.27 4.30
N VAL A 42 -3.54 0.37 5.33
CA VAL A 42 -3.40 -0.40 6.57
C VAL A 42 -3.65 -1.89 6.35
N ASP A 43 -4.51 -2.29 5.41
CA ASP A 43 -4.82 -3.71 5.20
C ASP A 43 -3.65 -4.47 4.54
N TYR A 44 -2.76 -3.73 3.87
CA TYR A 44 -1.59 -4.28 3.18
C TYR A 44 -0.25 -3.88 3.81
N GLY A 45 -0.25 -3.02 4.84
CA GLY A 45 0.97 -2.52 5.49
C GLY A 45 1.91 -1.79 4.53
N LEU A 46 1.34 -1.10 3.54
CA LEU A 46 2.06 -0.46 2.43
C LEU A 46 1.78 1.04 2.42
N GLY A 47 2.83 1.85 2.33
CA GLY A 47 2.72 3.30 2.19
C GLY A 47 3.64 3.86 1.10
N PHE A 48 3.43 5.13 0.76
CA PHE A 48 4.25 5.89 -0.15
C PHE A 48 4.59 7.25 0.46
N TRP A 49 5.84 7.69 0.31
CA TRP A 49 6.29 9.01 0.79
C TRP A 49 5.83 10.15 -0.13
N MET A 50 5.60 11.33 0.45
CA MET A 50 5.38 12.57 -0.30
C MET A 50 6.59 12.87 -1.19
N PRO A 51 6.41 13.19 -2.49
CA PRO A 51 7.50 13.59 -3.38
C PRO A 51 8.32 14.77 -2.85
N GLN A 52 9.61 14.82 -3.16
CA GLN A 52 10.51 15.85 -2.68
C GLN A 52 10.11 17.22 -3.23
N GLY A 53 10.06 18.22 -2.34
CA GLY A 53 9.70 19.59 -2.70
C GLY A 53 8.20 19.85 -2.78
N TYR A 54 7.36 18.89 -2.40
CA TYR A 54 5.91 19.04 -2.30
C TYR A 54 5.50 19.17 -0.83
N THR A 55 4.61 20.12 -0.57
CA THR A 55 3.93 20.30 0.72
C THR A 55 2.45 19.94 0.65
N GLU A 56 1.94 19.69 -0.56
CA GLU A 56 0.57 19.28 -0.82
C GLU A 56 0.59 18.09 -1.78
N ASN A 57 -0.40 17.20 -1.65
CA ASN A 57 -0.50 16.00 -2.48
C ASN A 57 -0.65 16.40 -3.96
N PRO A 58 0.30 16.03 -4.85
CA PRO A 58 0.22 16.35 -6.27
C PRO A 58 -0.73 15.44 -7.05
N PHE A 59 -1.34 14.45 -6.40
CA PHE A 59 -2.19 13.43 -7.00
C PHE A 59 -3.57 13.35 -6.34
N TYR A 60 -4.53 12.89 -7.12
CA TYR A 60 -5.68 12.18 -6.56
C TYR A 60 -5.32 10.69 -6.49
N ILE A 61 -5.58 10.03 -5.35
CA ILE A 61 -5.18 8.64 -5.09
C ILE A 61 -6.44 7.81 -4.87
N SER A 62 -6.53 6.65 -5.53
CA SER A 62 -7.66 5.74 -5.40
C SER A 62 -7.20 4.29 -5.25
N ASP A 63 -7.81 3.61 -4.29
CA ASP A 63 -7.69 2.18 -4.11
C ASP A 63 -8.62 1.49 -5.11
N MET A 64 -8.08 0.52 -5.82
CA MET A 64 -8.84 -0.39 -6.66
C MET A 64 -8.56 -1.79 -6.13
N GLU A 65 -9.53 -2.34 -5.39
CA GLU A 65 -9.49 -3.76 -5.05
C GLU A 65 -9.55 -4.56 -6.36
N THR A 66 -8.43 -5.19 -6.71
CA THR A 66 -8.39 -6.01 -7.91
C THR A 66 -9.03 -7.35 -7.62
N VAL A 67 -9.93 -7.78 -8.51
CA VAL A 67 -10.52 -9.11 -8.46
C VAL A 67 -9.39 -10.14 -8.63
N GLY A 68 -8.98 -10.79 -7.54
CA GLY A 68 -8.08 -11.96 -7.59
C GLY A 68 -6.70 -11.85 -6.95
N ASN A 69 -6.57 -11.28 -5.73
CA ASN A 69 -5.40 -11.41 -4.82
C ASN A 69 -4.36 -10.27 -4.79
N GLY A 70 -4.75 -9.02 -5.06
CA GLY A 70 -3.85 -7.87 -4.90
C GLY A 70 -4.54 -6.52 -4.68
N LEU A 71 -3.76 -5.55 -4.20
CA LEU A 71 -4.12 -4.14 -4.10
C LEU A 71 -3.56 -3.39 -5.31
N MET A 72 -4.41 -2.64 -6.03
CA MET A 72 -3.94 -1.65 -6.98
C MET A 72 -4.21 -0.25 -6.45
N VAL A 73 -3.17 0.58 -6.39
CA VAL A 73 -3.27 1.99 -5.97
C VAL A 73 -3.04 2.85 -7.20
N GLY A 74 -4.07 3.56 -7.65
CA GLY A 74 -4.01 4.45 -8.81
C GLY A 74 -3.66 5.88 -8.41
N PHE A 75 -2.77 6.51 -9.19
CA PHE A 75 -2.35 7.90 -9.02
C PHE A 75 -2.80 8.71 -10.23
N PHE A 76 -3.60 9.74 -9.98
CA PHE A 76 -4.30 10.51 -10.99
C PHE A 76 -3.87 11.98 -10.96
N ALA A 77 -3.85 12.63 -12.13
CA ALA A 77 -3.74 14.07 -12.20
C ALA A 77 -5.00 14.73 -11.61
N PRO A 78 -4.88 15.63 -10.61
CA PRO A 78 -6.02 16.19 -9.87
C PRO A 78 -7.08 16.87 -10.74
N GLU A 79 -6.66 17.52 -11.84
CA GLU A 79 -7.54 18.34 -12.67
C GLU A 79 -8.10 17.61 -13.91
N ALA A 80 -7.55 16.44 -14.23
CA ALA A 80 -7.81 15.77 -15.51
C ALA A 80 -8.49 14.41 -15.37
N ASP A 81 -8.72 13.92 -14.14
CA ASP A 81 -9.20 12.56 -13.83
C ASP A 81 -8.49 11.49 -14.67
N MET A 82 -7.20 11.72 -14.90
CA MET A 82 -6.36 10.94 -15.78
C MET A 82 -5.38 10.16 -14.93
N GLN A 83 -5.42 8.84 -15.03
CA GLN A 83 -4.46 7.98 -14.37
C GLN A 83 -3.08 8.17 -15.02
N ILE A 84 -2.09 8.50 -14.19
CA ILE A 84 -0.71 8.68 -14.62
C ILE A 84 0.04 7.36 -14.47
N PHE A 85 -0.15 6.70 -13.33
CA PHE A 85 0.43 5.40 -13.02
C PHE A 85 -0.34 4.69 -11.92
N SER A 86 0.04 3.44 -11.65
CA SER A 86 -0.42 2.72 -10.48
C SER A 86 0.67 1.88 -9.84
N PHE A 87 0.47 1.54 -8.58
CA PHE A 87 1.16 0.42 -7.97
C PHE A 87 0.24 -0.78 -7.92
N TRP A 88 0.78 -1.97 -8.18
CA TRP A 88 0.08 -3.23 -8.02
C TRP A 88 0.85 -4.12 -7.07
N TYR A 89 0.29 -4.32 -5.88
CA TYR A 89 0.82 -5.20 -4.85
C TYR A 89 0.02 -6.50 -4.86
N LEU A 90 0.67 -7.61 -5.19
CA LEU A 90 -0.03 -8.87 -5.44
C LEU A 90 0.78 -10.08 -4.98
N ASP A 91 0.09 -11.22 -4.85
CA ASP A 91 0.72 -12.51 -4.65
C ASP A 91 1.70 -12.82 -5.80
N LYS A 92 2.91 -13.26 -5.43
CA LYS A 92 3.98 -13.53 -6.36
C LYS A 92 3.72 -14.77 -7.20
N ALA A 93 3.12 -15.82 -6.62
CA ALA A 93 2.80 -17.03 -7.38
C ALA A 93 1.73 -16.75 -8.43
N TYR A 94 0.72 -15.94 -8.10
CA TYR A 94 -0.28 -15.46 -9.05
C TYR A 94 0.37 -14.63 -10.17
N TRP A 95 1.23 -13.68 -9.81
CA TRP A 95 1.98 -12.88 -10.79
C TRP A 95 2.79 -13.78 -11.74
N GLU A 96 3.63 -14.65 -11.21
CA GLU A 96 4.57 -15.45 -12.01
C GLU A 96 3.89 -16.52 -12.87
N ASN A 97 2.83 -17.14 -12.36
CA ASN A 97 2.23 -18.30 -13.03
C ASN A 97 1.03 -17.94 -13.92
N GLU A 98 0.30 -16.87 -13.62
CA GLU A 98 -0.96 -16.57 -14.31
C GLU A 98 -0.90 -15.27 -15.12
N VAL A 99 -0.24 -14.24 -14.60
CA VAL A 99 -0.35 -12.88 -15.16
C VAL A 99 0.85 -12.50 -16.02
N LYS A 100 2.08 -12.71 -15.54
CA LYS A 100 3.31 -12.11 -16.07
C LYS A 100 3.54 -12.36 -17.56
N GLU A 101 3.26 -13.56 -18.05
CA GLU A 101 3.45 -13.90 -19.47
C GLU A 101 2.44 -13.24 -20.41
N SER A 102 1.23 -12.93 -19.90
CA SER A 102 0.14 -12.33 -20.69
C SER A 102 0.01 -10.83 -20.50
N TYR A 103 0.66 -10.27 -19.47
CA TYR A 103 0.59 -8.85 -19.14
C TYR A 103 1.33 -8.00 -20.18
N SER A 104 0.60 -7.13 -20.86
CA SER A 104 1.12 -6.26 -21.93
C SER A 104 1.47 -4.84 -21.48
N GLY A 105 1.07 -4.45 -20.27
CA GLY A 105 1.38 -3.13 -19.72
C GLY A 105 2.87 -2.98 -19.46
N MET A 106 3.38 -1.75 -19.56
CA MET A 106 4.73 -1.46 -19.09
C MET A 106 4.73 -1.42 -17.56
N TYR A 107 5.72 -2.06 -16.94
CA TYR A 107 5.87 -2.06 -15.49
C TYR A 107 7.34 -2.12 -15.07
N ARG A 108 7.61 -1.64 -13.85
CA ARG A 108 8.86 -1.82 -13.12
C ARG A 108 8.56 -2.60 -11.85
N GLN A 109 9.19 -3.74 -11.67
CA GLN A 109 9.14 -4.44 -10.38
C GLN A 109 10.00 -3.67 -9.38
N VAL A 110 9.37 -3.07 -8.37
CA VAL A 110 10.05 -2.21 -7.38
C VAL A 110 10.35 -2.96 -6.09
N TYR A 111 9.60 -4.02 -5.80
CA TYR A 111 9.81 -4.91 -4.67
C TYR A 111 9.38 -6.34 -5.01
N ALA A 112 10.05 -7.33 -4.42
CA ALA A 112 9.57 -8.71 -4.36
C ALA A 112 10.23 -9.45 -3.20
N ASP A 113 9.46 -10.30 -2.51
CA ASP A 113 9.93 -11.25 -1.51
C ASP A 113 9.57 -12.69 -1.91
N GLU A 114 9.39 -13.59 -0.95
CA GLU A 114 8.98 -14.97 -1.19
C GLU A 114 7.50 -15.12 -1.60
N GLU A 115 6.62 -14.24 -1.11
CA GLU A 115 5.16 -14.35 -1.25
C GLU A 115 4.54 -13.24 -2.10
N ARG A 116 5.18 -12.07 -2.20
CA ARG A 116 4.61 -10.84 -2.72
C ARG A 116 5.51 -10.16 -3.73
N VAL A 117 4.88 -9.38 -4.60
CA VAL A 117 5.54 -8.48 -5.56
C VAL A 117 4.82 -7.14 -5.58
N LEU A 118 5.60 -6.06 -5.70
CA LEU A 118 5.08 -4.72 -5.95
C LEU A 118 5.57 -4.26 -7.32
N LEU A 119 4.62 -3.91 -8.18
CA LEU A 119 4.87 -3.41 -9.53
C LEU A 119 4.47 -1.94 -9.61
N CYS A 120 5.37 -1.09 -10.08
CA CYS A 120 5.05 0.25 -10.55
C CYS A 120 4.60 0.12 -12.02
N VAL A 121 3.31 0.29 -12.29
CA VAL A 121 2.67 0.11 -13.59
C VAL A 121 2.52 1.45 -14.29
N PHE A 122 3.03 1.54 -15.52
CA PHE A 122 3.02 2.74 -16.33
C PHE A 122 1.78 2.75 -17.23
N VAL A 123 1.04 3.86 -17.27
CA VAL A 123 -0.04 4.06 -18.25
C VAL A 123 0.60 4.53 -19.56
N THR A 124 0.41 3.77 -20.63
CA THR A 124 1.10 4.00 -21.92
C THR A 124 0.36 4.94 -22.87
N ASP A 125 -0.93 5.23 -22.61
CA ASP A 125 -1.82 5.94 -23.53
C ASP A 125 -2.20 7.35 -23.06
N VAL A 126 -1.24 8.12 -22.54
CA VAL A 126 -1.47 9.55 -22.29
C VAL A 126 -1.28 10.34 -23.59
N GLN A 127 -2.39 10.71 -24.24
CA GLN A 127 -2.36 11.56 -25.44
C GLN A 127 -2.56 13.03 -25.05
N TYR A 128 -1.58 13.87 -25.36
CA TYR A 128 -1.69 15.32 -25.28
C TYR A 128 -1.33 15.97 -26.61
N ASP A 129 -1.80 17.20 -26.82
CA ASP A 129 -1.44 18.02 -27.98
C ASP A 129 0.02 18.48 -27.85
N PRO A 130 0.95 18.02 -28.71
CA PRO A 130 2.37 18.37 -28.62
C PRO A 130 2.66 19.85 -28.91
N GLU A 131 1.73 20.58 -29.54
CA GLU A 131 1.89 22.02 -29.77
C GLU A 131 1.53 22.86 -28.54
N ASN A 132 0.80 22.28 -27.58
CA ASN A 132 0.50 22.93 -26.31
C ASN A 132 1.68 22.79 -25.33
N ARG A 133 2.54 23.81 -25.32
CA ARG A 133 3.76 23.85 -24.50
C ARG A 133 3.51 23.81 -22.99
N GLU A 134 2.37 24.26 -22.50
CA GLU A 134 2.05 24.22 -21.07
C GLU A 134 1.70 22.80 -20.64
N LYS A 135 0.79 22.14 -21.36
CA LYS A 135 0.44 20.74 -21.11
C LYS A 135 1.62 19.79 -21.25
N LYS A 136 2.51 20.06 -22.22
CA LYS A 136 3.75 19.31 -22.38
C LYS A 136 4.63 19.38 -21.13
N LYS A 137 4.81 20.57 -20.54
CA LYS A 137 5.62 20.75 -19.32
C LYS A 137 5.01 20.07 -18.11
N GLU A 138 3.69 20.13 -17.97
CA GLU A 138 2.98 19.42 -16.90
C GLU A 138 3.15 17.91 -17.02
N TYR A 139 3.09 17.37 -18.24
CA TYR A 139 3.32 15.95 -18.47
C TYR A 139 4.76 15.52 -18.17
N GLU A 140 5.75 16.28 -18.64
CA GLU A 140 7.17 16.01 -18.32
C GLU A 140 7.38 15.98 -16.79
N LYS A 141 6.75 16.92 -16.06
CA LYS A 141 6.79 16.96 -14.60
C LYS A 141 6.11 15.73 -13.94
N LEU A 142 4.98 15.27 -14.48
CA LEU A 142 4.29 14.07 -13.98
C LEU A 142 5.09 12.78 -14.26
N HIS A 143 5.81 12.72 -15.39
CA HIS A 143 6.70 11.62 -15.70
C HIS A 143 7.95 11.61 -14.79
N ASP A 144 8.54 12.78 -14.52
CA ASP A 144 9.65 12.88 -13.57
C ASP A 144 9.22 12.45 -12.15
N LEU A 145 8.00 12.84 -11.75
CA LEU A 145 7.40 12.42 -10.49
C LEU A 145 7.14 10.91 -10.44
N GLN A 146 6.71 10.29 -11.53
CA GLN A 146 6.45 8.85 -11.58
C GLN A 146 7.70 8.03 -11.22
N ASP A 147 8.87 8.42 -11.76
CA ASP A 147 10.12 7.73 -11.45
C ASP A 147 10.50 7.86 -9.98
N GLU A 148 10.35 9.06 -9.40
CA GLU A 148 10.55 9.27 -7.96
C GLU A 148 9.57 8.42 -7.13
N MET A 149 8.31 8.38 -7.54
CA MET A 149 7.26 7.64 -6.85
C MET A 149 7.55 6.14 -6.83
N CYS A 150 8.05 5.55 -7.92
CA CYS A 150 8.45 4.12 -7.95
C CYS A 150 9.49 3.75 -6.87
N ASP A 151 10.22 4.73 -6.33
CA ASP A 151 11.21 4.56 -5.26
C ASP A 151 10.72 5.00 -3.87
N SER A 152 9.48 5.51 -3.76
CA SER A 152 8.93 6.12 -2.55
C SER A 152 8.19 5.18 -1.61
N TYR A 153 8.11 3.89 -1.94
CA TYR A 153 7.32 2.93 -1.16
C TYR A 153 8.02 2.59 0.16
N TYR A 154 7.23 2.31 1.19
CA TYR A 154 7.69 1.73 2.45
C TYR A 154 6.66 0.75 2.99
N PHE A 155 7.13 -0.17 3.85
CA PHE A 155 6.28 -1.12 4.55
C PHE A 155 6.24 -0.77 6.04
N PHE A 156 5.10 -1.02 6.68
CA PHE A 156 4.92 -0.84 8.12
C PHE A 156 4.18 -2.03 8.71
N GLU A 157 4.44 -2.31 10.00
CA GLU A 157 3.72 -3.35 10.71
C GLU A 157 2.28 -2.94 10.94
N VAL A 158 1.37 -3.74 10.39
CA VAL A 158 -0.06 -3.63 10.71
C VAL A 158 -0.25 -4.37 12.03
N PRO A 159 -0.79 -3.73 13.09
CA PRO A 159 -1.16 -4.44 14.30
C PRO A 159 -2.05 -5.63 13.92
N GLU A 160 -1.77 -6.82 14.44
CA GLU A 160 -2.58 -8.01 14.15
C GLU A 160 -4.07 -7.66 14.26
N ARG A 161 -4.81 -7.76 13.14
CA ARG A 161 -6.27 -7.76 13.20
C ARG A 161 -6.62 -8.87 14.17
N GLY A 162 -7.22 -8.54 15.31
CA GLY A 162 -7.85 -9.53 16.18
C GLY A 162 -8.71 -10.46 15.32
N GLU A 163 -8.81 -11.74 15.71
CA GLU A 163 -9.48 -12.77 14.90
C GLU A 163 -10.76 -12.23 14.25
N PRO A 164 -10.99 -12.51 12.95
CA PRO A 164 -12.16 -12.02 12.25
C PRO A 164 -13.37 -12.33 13.10
N VAL A 165 -14.06 -11.27 13.50
CA VAL A 165 -15.26 -11.37 14.29
C VAL A 165 -16.19 -12.28 13.50
N GLY A 166 -16.47 -13.48 14.02
CA GLY A 166 -17.21 -14.52 13.30
C GLY A 166 -18.53 -14.00 12.72
N LYS A 167 -19.22 -14.79 11.86
CA LYS A 167 -20.44 -14.39 11.13
C LYS A 167 -21.25 -13.29 11.85
N MET A 168 -21.24 -12.08 11.30
CA MET A 168 -21.92 -10.92 11.86
C MET A 168 -23.44 -11.13 11.80
N PRO A 169 -24.13 -11.21 12.96
CA PRO A 169 -25.59 -11.25 12.99
C PRO A 169 -26.12 -9.93 12.43
N GLN A 170 -26.94 -10.00 11.38
CA GLN A 170 -27.67 -8.83 10.91
C GLN A 170 -28.96 -8.68 11.70
N PHE A 171 -29.24 -7.47 12.15
CA PHE A 171 -30.49 -7.10 12.79
C PHE A 171 -30.97 -5.75 12.26
N ASP A 172 -32.09 -5.26 12.78
CA ASP A 172 -32.61 -3.94 12.46
C ASP A 172 -33.21 -3.31 13.72
N ILE A 173 -32.63 -2.20 14.14
CA ILE A 173 -33.04 -1.41 15.29
C ILE A 173 -33.12 0.06 14.85
N PRO A 174 -34.31 0.67 14.87
CA PRO A 174 -34.45 2.09 14.53
C PRO A 174 -33.91 2.95 15.68
N GLU A 175 -33.07 3.92 15.35
CA GLU A 175 -32.48 4.90 16.28
C GLU A 175 -32.59 6.30 15.65
N GLY A 176 -33.61 7.06 16.06
CA GLY A 176 -33.97 8.33 15.41
C GLY A 176 -34.35 8.13 13.93
N ASP A 177 -33.61 8.81 13.04
CA ASP A 177 -33.75 8.70 11.58
C ASP A 177 -32.81 7.63 10.96
N ALA A 178 -32.08 6.87 11.79
CA ALA A 178 -31.10 5.86 11.36
C ALA A 178 -31.51 4.44 11.77
N HIS A 179 -30.84 3.45 11.18
CA HIS A 179 -31.02 2.03 11.51
C HIS A 179 -29.67 1.40 11.85
N ILE A 180 -29.63 0.68 12.97
CA ILE A 180 -28.46 -0.11 13.38
C ILE A 180 -28.65 -1.53 12.86
N THR A 181 -27.76 -1.94 11.95
CA THR A 181 -27.88 -3.24 11.25
C THR A 181 -26.92 -4.31 11.74
N VAL A 182 -25.81 -3.92 12.34
CA VAL A 182 -24.77 -4.77 12.95
C VAL A 182 -24.10 -3.98 14.08
N ALA A 183 -23.64 -4.66 15.13
CA ALA A 183 -22.81 -4.06 16.15
C ALA A 183 -21.66 -5.00 16.57
N VAL A 184 -20.56 -4.41 17.03
CA VAL A 184 -19.38 -5.12 17.53
C VAL A 184 -18.97 -4.48 18.87
N ALA A 185 -18.76 -5.31 19.89
CA ALA A 185 -18.09 -4.90 21.12
C ALA A 185 -16.60 -5.24 21.04
N VAL A 186 -15.74 -4.37 21.56
CA VAL A 186 -14.29 -4.61 21.66
C VAL A 186 -13.90 -4.73 23.12
N HIS A 187 -13.31 -5.87 23.50
CA HIS A 187 -12.83 -6.15 24.85
C HIS A 187 -11.53 -6.95 24.78
N ASP A 188 -10.53 -6.59 25.59
CA ASP A 188 -9.19 -7.20 25.59
C ASP A 188 -8.55 -7.35 24.19
N GLY A 189 -8.71 -6.33 23.34
CA GLY A 189 -8.17 -6.31 21.98
C GLY A 189 -8.88 -7.25 21.00
N LYS A 190 -9.98 -7.89 21.40
CA LYS A 190 -10.79 -8.79 20.57
C LYS A 190 -12.15 -8.17 20.26
N GLY A 191 -12.59 -8.31 19.02
CA GLY A 191 -13.92 -7.91 18.57
C GLY A 191 -14.94 -9.04 18.73
N TYR A 192 -16.15 -8.71 19.16
CA TYR A 192 -17.26 -9.63 19.37
C TYR A 192 -18.49 -9.12 18.63
N ALA A 193 -18.94 -9.85 17.61
CA ALA A 193 -20.13 -9.48 16.84
C ALA A 193 -21.33 -9.75 17.72
N LEU A 194 -22.15 -8.73 17.92
CA LEU A 194 -23.26 -8.77 18.85
C LEU A 194 -24.49 -9.35 18.16
N THR A 195 -25.27 -10.16 18.87
CA THR A 195 -26.67 -10.35 18.52
C THR A 195 -27.47 -9.10 18.88
N LYS A 196 -28.72 -9.03 18.41
CA LYS A 196 -29.64 -7.95 18.76
C LYS A 196 -29.82 -7.83 20.27
N GLU A 197 -29.95 -8.96 20.96
CA GLU A 197 -30.16 -9.02 22.41
C GLU A 197 -28.95 -8.50 23.19
N GLU A 198 -27.75 -8.87 22.77
CA GLU A 198 -26.50 -8.45 23.42
C GLU A 198 -26.21 -6.97 23.19
N TYR A 199 -26.47 -6.48 21.97
CA TYR A 199 -26.41 -5.05 21.69
C TYR A 199 -27.35 -4.27 22.62
N LEU A 200 -28.61 -4.69 22.73
CA LEU A 200 -29.58 -4.04 23.62
C LEU A 200 -29.20 -4.16 25.10
N PHE A 201 -28.62 -5.28 25.52
CA PHE A 201 -28.13 -5.45 26.89
C PHE A 201 -27.04 -4.42 27.22
N LEU A 202 -26.05 -4.25 26.34
CA LEU A 202 -24.98 -3.27 26.51
C LEU A 202 -25.50 -1.83 26.44
N GLU A 203 -26.40 -1.53 25.49
CA GLU A 203 -27.03 -0.21 25.35
C GLU A 203 -27.80 0.20 26.63
N ASN A 204 -28.39 -0.77 27.34
CA ASN A 204 -29.09 -0.55 28.60
C ASN A 204 -28.15 -0.52 29.83
N GLY A 205 -26.83 -0.41 29.63
CA GLY A 205 -25.83 -0.33 30.69
C GLY A 205 -25.33 -1.68 31.22
N GLY A 206 -25.54 -2.76 30.47
CA GLY A 206 -24.97 -4.08 30.75
C GLY A 206 -23.44 -4.09 30.62
N ASP A 207 -22.81 -5.05 31.29
CA ASP A 207 -21.35 -5.21 31.32
C ASP A 207 -20.84 -6.21 30.27
N VAL A 208 -19.76 -5.85 29.57
CA VAL A 208 -19.21 -6.70 28.50
C VAL A 208 -18.62 -8.01 29.03
N GLU A 209 -18.05 -8.05 30.24
CA GLU A 209 -17.57 -9.32 30.81
C GLU A 209 -18.73 -10.24 31.17
N GLU A 210 -19.84 -9.69 31.67
CA GLU A 210 -21.05 -10.46 31.99
C GLU A 210 -21.64 -11.08 30.73
N MET A 211 -21.78 -10.30 29.66
CA MET A 211 -22.22 -10.78 28.34
C MET A 211 -21.33 -11.93 27.83
N LEU A 212 -20.00 -11.78 27.92
CA LEU A 212 -19.06 -12.80 27.48
C LEU A 212 -19.15 -14.09 28.32
N LYS A 213 -19.33 -13.98 29.64
CA LYS A 213 -19.55 -15.14 30.53
C LYS A 213 -20.82 -15.90 30.19
N GLU A 214 -21.86 -15.25 29.65
CA GLU A 214 -23.08 -15.94 29.21
C GLU A 214 -22.90 -16.70 27.90
N ARG A 215 -22.06 -16.20 26.98
CA ARG A 215 -21.76 -16.90 25.71
C ARG A 215 -21.00 -18.22 25.90
N GLU A 216 -20.22 -18.33 26.97
CA GLU A 216 -19.40 -19.51 27.25
C GLU A 216 -20.19 -20.66 27.92
N LYS A 217 -21.47 -20.46 28.25
CA LYS A 217 -22.35 -21.47 28.86
C LYS A 217 -23.07 -22.31 27.81
#